data_AF-A0A7W0UAY8-F1
#
_entry.id   AF-A0A7W0UAY8-F1
#
_cell.length_a   1.000
_cell.length_b   1.000
_cell.length_c   1.000
_cell.angle_alpha   90.00
_cell.angle_beta   90.00
_cell.angle_gamma   90.00
#
_symmetry.space_group_name_H-M   'P 1'
#
loop_
_entity.id
_entity.type
_entity.pdbx_description
1 polymer ?
#
loop_
_entity_poly.entity_id
_entity_poly.type
_entity_poly.pdbx_seq_one_letter_code
_entity_poly.pdbx_strand_id
1 'polypeptide(L)'
;MADARRLLELAGALGNQRQRRMRQELRERVGEALGVQKRHRDSLDCVESDQVFLILKPEKGLVRDDFADDALRPLLRQAIVAIAAAVETYVAEQSNCMIGTALSLDPLPKGLREFSVSMGDVLDLERYERRGWGYRRLLADHLRQESSAAPSKIGQVFGTVGVEKLWKQVDAERNVKKGTSETQMDALAKRRNQIAHSADWVGRGRAQLGKEEVIAFERDAREIVEAIDSVVT
;
A
#
# COMPACT_ATOMS: atom_id res chain seq x y z
N MET A 1 -5.55 1.85 -2.78
CA MET A 1 -6.10 1.20 -1.57
C MET A 1 -6.86 -0.10 -1.84
N ALA A 2 -7.64 -0.22 -2.92
CA ALA A 2 -8.44 -1.43 -3.20
C ALA A 2 -7.62 -2.74 -3.26
N ASP A 3 -6.42 -2.71 -3.85
CA ASP A 3 -5.59 -3.92 -3.95
C ASP A 3 -5.10 -4.42 -2.59
N ALA A 4 -4.74 -3.52 -1.68
CA ALA A 4 -4.38 -3.88 -0.32
C ALA A 4 -5.56 -4.54 0.42
N ARG A 5 -6.77 -4.02 0.23
CA ARG A 5 -7.99 -4.60 0.81
C ARG A 5 -8.27 -6.00 0.28
N ARG A 6 -8.12 -6.22 -1.03
CA ARG A 6 -8.24 -7.55 -1.64
C ARG A 6 -7.23 -8.54 -1.05
N LEU A 7 -5.98 -8.11 -0.83
CA LEU A 7 -4.95 -8.96 -0.22
C LEU A 7 -5.29 -9.32 1.24
N LEU A 8 -5.82 -8.36 2.01
CA LEU A 8 -6.32 -8.59 3.37
C LEU A 8 -7.51 -9.55 3.42
N GLU A 9 -8.45 -9.39 2.49
CA GLU A 9 -9.62 -10.26 2.34
C GLU A 9 -9.20 -11.68 1.95
N LEU A 10 -8.29 -11.82 0.97
CA LEU A 10 -7.74 -13.11 0.57
C LEU A 10 -7.00 -13.79 1.73
N ALA A 11 -6.13 -13.08 2.45
CA ALA A 11 -5.45 -13.63 3.62
C ALA A 11 -6.44 -14.10 4.71
N GLY A 12 -7.56 -13.38 4.88
CA GLY A 12 -8.62 -13.76 5.80
C GLY A 12 -9.43 -14.98 5.35
N ALA A 13 -9.84 -15.00 4.08
CA ALA A 13 -10.66 -16.06 3.52
C ALA A 13 -9.87 -17.37 3.37
N LEU A 14 -8.60 -17.30 3.01
CA LEU A 14 -7.76 -18.47 2.78
C LEU A 14 -7.23 -19.12 4.07
N GLY A 15 -7.35 -18.46 5.22
CA GLY A 15 -6.89 -18.98 6.51
C GLY A 15 -7.60 -20.27 6.89
N ASN A 16 -6.86 -21.37 6.99
CA ASN A 16 -7.45 -22.67 7.29
C ASN A 16 -7.86 -22.78 8.76
N GLN A 17 -9.16 -22.72 9.04
CA GLN A 17 -9.70 -22.89 10.39
C GLN A 17 -9.91 -24.38 10.74
N ARG A 18 -9.85 -25.25 9.74
CA ARG A 18 -10.13 -26.66 9.91
C ARG A 18 -8.93 -27.38 10.52
N GLN A 19 -9.16 -28.06 11.63
CA GLN A 19 -8.12 -28.88 12.28
C GLN A 19 -8.03 -30.28 11.67
N ARG A 20 -9.16 -30.90 11.34
CA ARG A 20 -9.24 -32.29 10.89
C ARG A 20 -9.23 -32.43 9.38
N ARG A 21 -8.66 -33.54 8.90
CA ARG A 21 -8.67 -33.90 7.47
C ARG A 21 -10.08 -34.10 6.92
N MET A 22 -10.22 -34.08 5.60
CA MET A 22 -11.48 -34.39 4.93
C MET A 22 -11.96 -35.82 5.29
N ARG A 23 -13.24 -35.97 5.65
CA ARG A 23 -13.84 -37.30 5.92
C ARG A 23 -13.83 -38.15 4.65
N GLN A 24 -13.72 -39.47 4.80
CA GLN A 24 -13.64 -40.40 3.66
C GLN A 24 -14.88 -40.28 2.74
N GLU A 25 -16.07 -40.28 3.31
CA GLU A 25 -17.33 -40.12 2.55
C GLU A 25 -17.34 -38.84 1.69
N LEU A 26 -16.82 -37.74 2.24
CA LEU A 26 -16.74 -36.48 1.52
C LEU A 26 -15.68 -36.55 0.40
N ARG A 27 -14.53 -37.18 0.64
CA ARG A 27 -13.49 -37.42 -0.38
C ARG A 27 -14.02 -38.26 -1.53
N GLU A 28 -14.83 -39.27 -1.25
CA GLU A 28 -15.44 -40.12 -2.27
C GLU A 28 -16.42 -39.33 -3.15
N ARG A 29 -17.36 -38.60 -2.52
CA ARG A 29 -18.36 -37.79 -3.23
C ARG A 29 -17.75 -36.64 -4.02
N VAL A 30 -16.85 -35.89 -3.40
CA VAL A 30 -16.11 -34.79 -4.04
C VAL A 30 -15.22 -35.33 -5.15
N GLY A 31 -14.49 -36.42 -4.89
CA GLY A 31 -13.61 -37.02 -5.88
C GLY A 31 -14.36 -37.52 -7.10
N GLU A 32 -15.57 -38.05 -6.93
CA GLU A 32 -16.47 -38.37 -8.03
C GLU A 32 -16.92 -37.12 -8.79
N ALA A 33 -17.43 -36.10 -8.09
CA ALA A 33 -17.89 -34.86 -8.70
C ALA A 33 -16.78 -34.11 -9.46
N LEU A 34 -15.54 -34.16 -8.98
CA LEU A 34 -14.38 -33.51 -9.59
C LEU A 34 -13.66 -34.37 -10.65
N GLY A 35 -14.15 -35.57 -10.94
CA GLY A 35 -13.54 -36.49 -11.93
C GLY A 35 -12.17 -37.04 -11.51
N VAL A 36 -11.89 -37.10 -10.21
CA VAL A 36 -10.62 -37.61 -9.67
C VAL A 36 -10.64 -39.15 -9.69
N GLN A 37 -9.60 -39.75 -10.26
CA GLN A 37 -9.46 -41.21 -10.33
C GLN A 37 -9.49 -41.82 -8.92
N LYS A 38 -10.15 -42.97 -8.76
CA LYS A 38 -10.36 -43.62 -7.44
C LYS A 38 -9.07 -43.73 -6.61
N ARG A 39 -7.96 -44.13 -7.23
CA ARG A 39 -6.64 -44.27 -6.57
C ARG A 39 -6.06 -42.97 -5.99
N HIS A 40 -6.52 -41.81 -6.44
CA HIS A 40 -6.05 -40.49 -5.98
C HIS A 40 -7.10 -39.76 -5.12
N ARG A 41 -8.22 -40.40 -4.78
CA ARG A 41 -9.26 -39.76 -3.93
C ARG A 41 -8.81 -39.65 -2.47
N ASP A 42 -7.97 -40.56 -2.00
CA ASP A 42 -7.45 -40.53 -0.62
C ASP A 42 -6.49 -39.38 -0.35
N SER A 43 -5.89 -38.83 -1.41
CA SER A 43 -5.00 -37.67 -1.35
C SER A 43 -5.72 -36.33 -1.53
N LEU A 44 -7.04 -36.33 -1.71
CA LEU A 44 -7.83 -35.10 -1.63
C LEU A 44 -7.76 -34.51 -0.23
N ASP A 45 -7.59 -33.20 -0.17
CA ASP A 45 -7.67 -32.47 1.08
C ASP A 45 -8.52 -31.20 0.92
N CYS A 46 -8.76 -30.51 2.03
CA CYS A 46 -9.49 -29.25 1.99
C CYS A 46 -8.96 -28.21 2.97
N VAL A 47 -9.22 -26.96 2.60
CA VAL A 47 -9.06 -25.78 3.43
C VAL A 47 -10.44 -25.16 3.58
N GLU A 48 -10.78 -24.80 4.80
CA GLU A 48 -12.11 -24.28 5.12
C GLU A 48 -11.97 -23.11 6.08
N SER A 49 -12.70 -22.05 5.76
CA SER A 49 -12.90 -20.87 6.58
C SER A 49 -14.38 -20.49 6.56
N ASP A 50 -14.76 -19.47 7.33
CA ASP A 50 -16.11 -18.91 7.32
C ASP A 50 -16.57 -18.38 5.94
N GLN A 51 -15.64 -18.15 5.01
CA GLN A 51 -15.93 -17.54 3.71
C GLN A 51 -15.78 -18.50 2.53
N VAL A 52 -14.86 -19.46 2.60
CA VAL A 52 -14.54 -20.34 1.47
C VAL A 52 -14.29 -21.77 1.91
N PHE A 53 -14.70 -22.70 1.04
CA PHE A 53 -14.36 -24.11 1.11
C PHE A 53 -13.53 -24.48 -0.13
N LEU A 54 -12.25 -24.73 0.07
CA LEU A 54 -11.31 -25.07 -1.00
C LEU A 54 -11.00 -26.55 -0.98
N ILE A 55 -10.98 -27.15 -2.17
CA ILE A 55 -10.64 -28.56 -2.36
C ILE A 55 -9.28 -28.64 -3.05
N LEU A 56 -8.32 -29.23 -2.34
CA LEU A 56 -6.97 -29.45 -2.83
C LEU A 56 -6.94 -30.74 -3.63
N LYS A 57 -6.73 -30.61 -4.94
CA LYS A 57 -6.62 -31.74 -5.85
C LYS A 57 -5.29 -32.46 -5.67
N PRO A 58 -5.25 -33.79 -5.86
CA PRO A 58 -4.02 -34.55 -5.77
C PRO A 58 -2.98 -34.09 -6.82
N GLU A 59 -1.70 -34.26 -6.51
CA GLU A 59 -0.53 -34.03 -7.38
C GLU A 59 -0.23 -32.57 -7.75
N LYS A 60 -0.96 -31.61 -7.19
CA LYS A 60 -0.71 -30.17 -7.39
C LYS A 60 -0.16 -29.59 -6.10
N GLY A 61 1.02 -28.99 -6.17
CA GLY A 61 1.93 -28.70 -5.04
C GLY A 61 1.43 -27.80 -3.91
N LEU A 62 0.12 -27.48 -3.84
CA LEU A 62 -0.47 -26.81 -2.69
C LEU A 62 -0.98 -27.84 -1.68
N VAL A 63 -0.53 -27.71 -0.45
CA VAL A 63 -0.93 -28.49 0.72
C VAL A 63 -1.66 -27.61 1.74
N ARG A 64 -2.29 -28.21 2.74
CA ARG A 64 -3.01 -27.45 3.79
C ARG A 64 -2.11 -26.45 4.53
N ASP A 65 -0.83 -26.77 4.68
CA ASP A 65 0.13 -25.92 5.39
C ASP A 65 0.44 -24.63 4.61
N ASP A 66 0.23 -24.59 3.29
CA ASP A 66 0.34 -23.37 2.48
C ASP A 66 -0.78 -22.35 2.79
N PHE A 67 -1.80 -22.78 3.53
CA PHE A 67 -2.94 -21.98 3.97
C PHE A 67 -2.95 -21.79 5.50
N ALA A 68 -1.86 -22.17 6.18
CA ALA A 68 -1.65 -21.80 7.57
C ALA A 68 -1.35 -20.29 7.68
N ASP A 69 -1.62 -19.71 8.85
CA ASP A 69 -1.44 -18.26 9.09
C ASP A 69 -0.04 -17.77 8.67
N ASP A 70 1.00 -18.53 9.01
CA ASP A 70 2.40 -18.23 8.68
C ASP A 70 2.67 -18.19 7.17
N ALA A 71 2.03 -19.08 6.41
CA ALA A 71 2.16 -19.17 4.96
C ALA A 71 1.40 -18.06 4.22
N LEU A 72 0.36 -17.50 4.83
CA LEU A 72 -0.42 -16.38 4.28
C LEU A 72 0.16 -15.00 4.64
N ARG A 73 1.11 -14.91 5.58
CA ARG A 73 1.81 -13.64 5.92
C ARG A 73 2.41 -12.87 4.73
N PRO A 74 2.92 -13.49 3.65
CA PRO A 74 3.35 -12.76 2.46
C PRO A 74 2.24 -11.88 1.85
N LEU A 75 0.98 -12.31 1.90
CA LEU A 75 -0.16 -11.49 1.44
C LEU A 75 -0.33 -10.25 2.32
N LEU A 76 -0.19 -10.40 3.64
CA LEU A 76 -0.25 -9.29 4.60
C LEU A 76 0.89 -8.28 4.37
N ARG A 77 2.11 -8.78 4.09
CA ARG A 77 3.25 -7.91 3.74
C ARG A 77 3.00 -7.15 2.45
N GLN A 78 2.50 -7.85 1.44
CA GLN A 78 2.19 -7.23 0.15
C GLN A 78 1.07 -6.19 0.29
N ALA A 79 0.12 -6.40 1.20
CA ALA A 79 -0.90 -5.41 1.52
C ALA A 79 -0.28 -4.13 2.07
N ILE A 80 0.68 -4.20 3.01
CA ILE A 80 1.41 -3.01 3.51
C ILE A 80 2.11 -2.26 2.37
N VAL A 81 2.82 -3.00 1.50
CA VAL A 81 3.50 -2.39 0.35
C VAL A 81 2.49 -1.70 -0.57
N ALA A 82 1.34 -2.32 -0.83
CA ALA A 82 0.27 -1.75 -1.64
C ALA A 82 -0.38 -0.52 -0.99
N ILE A 83 -0.52 -0.47 0.34
CA ILE A 83 -1.01 0.71 1.08
C ILE A 83 -0.04 1.87 0.88
N ALA A 84 1.25 1.65 1.16
CA ALA A 84 2.27 2.68 1.00
C ALA A 84 2.35 3.21 -0.44
N ALA A 85 2.37 2.31 -1.44
CA ALA A 85 2.40 2.69 -2.86
C ALA A 85 1.15 3.49 -3.28
N ALA A 86 -0.02 3.18 -2.72
CA ALA A 86 -1.23 3.96 -2.97
C ALA A 86 -1.12 5.38 -2.39
N VAL A 87 -0.55 5.54 -1.20
CA VAL A 87 -0.30 6.87 -0.62
C VAL A 87 0.73 7.64 -1.45
N GLU A 88 1.82 6.99 -1.87
CA GLU A 88 2.85 7.58 -2.75
C GLU A 88 2.24 8.12 -4.04
N THR A 89 1.39 7.31 -4.67
CA THR A 89 0.69 7.69 -5.91
C THR A 89 -0.25 8.87 -5.69
N TYR A 90 -1.06 8.82 -4.63
CA TYR A 90 -1.97 9.92 -4.28
C TYR A 90 -1.22 11.24 -4.05
N VAL A 91 -0.15 11.23 -3.26
CA VAL A 91 0.66 12.43 -2.97
C VAL A 91 1.25 13.01 -4.25
N ALA A 92 1.76 12.16 -5.15
CA ALA A 92 2.28 12.58 -6.44
C ALA A 92 1.20 13.20 -7.33
N GLU A 93 0.03 12.56 -7.45
CA GLU A 93 -1.07 13.05 -8.28
C GLU A 93 -1.64 14.37 -7.74
N GLN A 94 -1.91 14.43 -6.44
CA GLN A 94 -2.53 15.59 -5.83
C GLN A 94 -1.62 16.82 -5.87
N SER A 95 -0.33 16.66 -5.54
CA SER A 95 0.64 17.76 -5.69
C SER A 95 0.78 18.22 -7.14
N ASN A 96 0.71 17.30 -8.11
CA ASN A 96 0.74 17.65 -9.54
C ASN A 96 -0.46 18.48 -10.00
N CYS A 97 -1.65 18.22 -9.44
CA CYS A 97 -2.83 19.05 -9.68
C CYS A 97 -2.63 20.49 -9.19
N MET A 98 -1.91 20.66 -8.08
CA MET A 98 -1.68 21.96 -7.44
C MET A 98 -0.60 22.83 -8.10
N ILE A 99 0.26 22.27 -8.98
CA ILE A 99 1.36 23.03 -9.61
C ILE A 99 0.87 24.32 -10.27
N GLY A 100 -0.25 24.25 -11.00
CA GLY A 100 -0.78 25.42 -11.72
C GLY A 100 -1.15 26.56 -10.77
N THR A 101 -1.85 26.24 -9.68
CA THR A 101 -2.20 27.18 -8.63
C THR A 101 -0.95 27.72 -7.95
N ALA A 102 0.00 26.85 -7.59
CA ALA A 102 1.23 27.22 -6.89
C ALA A 102 2.13 28.18 -7.71
N LEU A 103 2.21 27.99 -9.03
CA LEU A 103 2.94 28.88 -9.94
C LEU A 103 2.26 30.24 -10.15
N SER A 104 0.98 30.34 -9.80
CA SER A 104 0.20 31.58 -9.92
C SER A 104 0.20 32.43 -8.64
N LEU A 105 0.76 31.92 -7.54
CA LEU A 105 0.85 32.63 -6.27
C LEU A 105 1.94 33.71 -6.30
N ASP A 106 1.64 34.86 -5.69
CA ASP A 106 2.60 35.94 -5.44
C ASP A 106 2.57 36.32 -3.94
N PRO A 107 3.64 36.08 -3.17
CA PRO A 107 4.92 35.51 -3.59
C PRO A 107 4.86 34.00 -3.85
N LEU A 108 5.76 33.50 -4.69
CA LEU A 108 5.94 32.06 -4.93
C LEU A 108 6.21 31.30 -3.61
N PRO A 109 5.65 30.08 -3.46
CA PRO A 109 5.96 29.19 -2.35
C PRO A 109 7.47 29.02 -2.14
N LYS A 110 7.90 28.95 -0.88
CA LYS A 110 9.34 28.84 -0.55
C LYS A 110 9.99 27.63 -1.25
N GLY A 111 9.33 26.47 -1.25
CA GLY A 111 9.86 25.27 -1.90
C GLY A 111 10.03 25.43 -3.41
N LEU A 112 9.15 26.15 -4.10
CA LEU A 112 9.33 26.48 -5.52
C LEU A 112 10.46 27.48 -5.76
N ARG A 113 10.69 28.43 -4.85
CA ARG A 113 11.82 29.38 -4.97
C ARG A 113 13.17 28.71 -4.77
N GLU A 114 13.23 27.67 -3.95
CA GLU A 114 14.43 26.89 -3.67
C GLU A 114 14.62 25.72 -4.65
N PHE A 115 13.68 25.49 -5.57
CA PHE A 115 13.76 24.44 -6.58
C PHE A 115 14.93 24.67 -7.55
N SER A 116 15.91 23.78 -7.51
CA SER A 116 17.08 23.81 -8.39
C SER A 116 16.84 23.04 -9.69
N VAL A 117 17.24 23.63 -10.81
CA VAL A 117 17.07 23.06 -12.14
C VAL A 117 18.45 22.80 -12.75
N SER A 118 18.66 21.67 -13.42
CA SER A 118 19.95 21.40 -14.08
C SER A 118 20.11 22.21 -15.37
N MET A 119 21.34 22.41 -15.84
CA MET A 119 21.57 23.07 -17.13
C MET A 119 20.92 22.29 -18.29
N GLY A 120 20.86 20.94 -18.20
CA GLY A 120 20.18 20.11 -19.19
C GLY A 120 18.68 20.41 -19.26
N ASP A 121 18.03 20.55 -18.11
CA ASP A 121 16.62 20.92 -18.03
C ASP A 121 16.36 22.31 -18.64
N VAL A 122 17.27 23.27 -18.42
CA VAL A 122 17.17 24.61 -19.03
C VAL A 122 17.24 24.53 -20.56
N LEU A 123 18.16 23.75 -21.11
CA LEU A 123 18.26 23.53 -22.56
C LEU A 123 17.02 22.83 -23.13
N ASP A 124 16.45 21.89 -22.38
CA ASP A 124 15.22 21.22 -22.78
C ASP A 124 14.00 22.16 -22.73
N LEU A 125 13.96 23.13 -21.82
CA LEU A 125 12.91 24.16 -21.76
C LEU A 125 12.90 25.06 -22.99
N GLU A 126 14.05 25.32 -23.60
CA GLU A 126 14.15 26.14 -24.82
C GLU A 126 13.47 25.48 -26.03
N ARG A 127 13.26 24.16 -26.00
CA ARG A 127 12.58 23.40 -27.05
C ARG A 127 11.06 23.55 -27.01
N TYR A 128 10.49 24.10 -25.93
CA TYR A 128 9.04 24.30 -25.80
C TYR A 128 8.62 25.67 -26.33
N GLU A 129 7.64 25.70 -27.25
CA GLU A 129 6.98 26.94 -27.67
C GLU A 129 6.32 27.68 -26.50
N ARG A 130 5.78 26.93 -25.52
CA ARG A 130 5.19 27.45 -24.28
C ARG A 130 6.00 26.98 -23.07
N ARG A 131 6.93 27.81 -22.60
CA ARG A 131 7.81 27.50 -21.46
C ARG A 131 7.07 27.05 -20.19
N GLY A 132 5.86 27.56 -19.96
CA GLY A 132 4.98 27.12 -18.86
C GLY A 132 4.73 25.61 -18.81
N TRP A 133 4.60 24.96 -19.97
CA TRP A 133 4.43 23.51 -20.06
C TRP A 133 5.70 22.77 -19.66
N GLY A 134 6.85 23.30 -20.05
CA GLY A 134 8.15 22.80 -19.66
C GLY A 134 8.37 22.87 -18.15
N TYR A 135 8.09 24.02 -17.51
CA TYR A 135 8.19 24.17 -16.06
C TYR A 135 7.26 23.18 -15.32
N ARG A 136 6.01 23.04 -15.79
CA ARG A 136 5.06 22.09 -15.20
C ARG A 136 5.56 20.65 -15.29
N ARG A 137 6.16 20.26 -16.42
CA ARG A 137 6.72 18.91 -16.59
C ARG A 137 7.88 18.66 -15.64
N LEU A 138 8.85 19.57 -15.56
CA LEU A 138 10.01 19.43 -14.68
C LEU A 138 9.59 19.32 -13.21
N LEU A 139 8.67 20.18 -12.78
CA LEU A 139 8.12 20.13 -11.43
C LEU A 139 7.36 18.83 -11.20
N ALA A 140 6.57 18.36 -12.17
CA ALA A 140 5.82 17.13 -12.02
C ALA A 140 6.72 15.89 -11.90
N ASP A 141 7.80 15.84 -12.67
CA ASP A 141 8.79 14.77 -12.59
C ASP A 141 9.53 14.81 -11.24
N HIS A 142 9.90 15.99 -10.75
CA HIS A 142 10.50 16.15 -9.43
C HIS A 142 9.57 15.73 -8.28
N LEU A 143 8.33 16.23 -8.26
CA LEU A 143 7.37 15.91 -7.21
C LEU A 143 7.05 14.41 -7.21
N ARG A 144 6.98 13.77 -8.38
CA ARG A 144 6.81 12.31 -8.47
C ARG A 144 8.00 11.54 -7.88
N GLN A 145 9.23 12.00 -8.11
CA GLN A 145 10.44 11.37 -7.55
C GLN A 145 10.55 11.54 -6.03
N GLU A 146 10.13 12.70 -5.52
CA GLU A 146 10.18 13.02 -4.09
C GLU A 146 8.98 12.45 -3.31
N SER A 147 7.92 12.03 -4.00
CA SER A 147 6.73 11.45 -3.38
C SER A 147 7.06 10.12 -2.70
N SER A 148 6.77 10.05 -1.40
CA SER A 148 6.98 8.90 -0.55
C SER A 148 5.85 8.80 0.48
N ALA A 149 5.60 7.61 1.04
CA ALA A 149 4.75 7.46 2.22
C ALA A 149 5.37 8.06 3.50
N ALA A 150 6.65 8.45 3.48
CA ALA A 150 7.31 9.05 4.63
C ALA A 150 6.73 10.46 4.95
N PRO A 151 6.37 10.76 6.20
CA PRO A 151 5.68 12.02 6.52
C PRO A 151 6.47 13.28 6.20
N SER A 152 7.80 13.22 6.36
CA SER A 152 8.71 14.31 6.02
C SER A 152 8.66 14.63 4.53
N LYS A 153 8.62 13.61 3.68
CA LYS A 153 8.53 13.75 2.22
C LYS A 153 7.17 14.24 1.77
N ILE A 154 6.09 13.73 2.35
CA ILE A 154 4.73 14.26 2.12
C ILE A 154 4.67 15.76 2.45
N GLY A 155 5.19 16.15 3.62
CA GLY A 155 5.26 17.56 4.02
C GLY A 155 6.11 18.42 3.08
N GLN A 156 7.24 17.89 2.61
CA GLN A 156 8.12 18.57 1.63
C GLN A 156 7.42 18.76 0.28
N VAL A 157 6.78 17.72 -0.25
CA VAL A 157 6.07 17.74 -1.53
C VAL A 157 4.92 18.76 -1.49
N PHE A 158 4.06 18.69 -0.47
CA PHE A 158 2.96 19.62 -0.31
C PHE A 158 3.42 21.05 0.02
N GLY A 159 4.50 21.21 0.79
CA GLY A 159 5.12 22.51 1.03
C GLY A 159 5.71 23.15 -0.22
N THR A 160 6.18 22.35 -1.17
CA THR A 160 6.65 22.84 -2.48
C THR A 160 5.50 23.49 -3.24
N VAL A 161 4.31 22.88 -3.23
CA VAL A 161 3.12 23.43 -3.89
C VAL A 161 2.32 24.42 -3.02
N GLY A 162 2.92 24.92 -1.93
CA GLY A 162 2.37 26.03 -1.13
C GLY A 162 1.51 25.64 0.08
N VAL A 163 1.37 24.35 0.39
CA VAL A 163 0.64 23.90 1.56
C VAL A 163 1.56 23.88 2.79
N GLU A 164 1.43 24.90 3.63
CA GLU A 164 2.20 24.98 4.87
C GLU A 164 1.54 24.25 6.03
N LYS A 165 2.36 23.67 6.92
CA LYS A 165 1.90 23.03 8.17
C LYS A 165 0.85 21.92 7.96
N LEU A 166 0.91 21.23 6.82
CA LEU A 166 0.01 20.14 6.42
C LEU A 166 -0.40 19.24 7.59
N TRP A 167 0.56 18.64 8.29
CA TRP A 167 0.29 17.69 9.38
C TRP A 167 -0.55 18.28 10.52
N LYS A 168 -0.39 19.58 10.82
CA LYS A 168 -1.23 20.25 11.82
C LYS A 168 -2.67 20.40 11.34
N GLN A 169 -2.86 20.68 10.05
CA GLN A 169 -4.19 20.80 9.44
C GLN A 169 -4.87 19.42 9.37
N VAL A 170 -4.13 18.39 8.95
CA VAL A 170 -4.61 16.99 8.91
C VAL A 170 -5.01 16.49 10.29
N ASP A 171 -4.19 16.73 11.33
CA ASP A 171 -4.54 16.32 12.69
C ASP A 171 -5.78 17.06 13.22
N ALA A 172 -5.93 18.35 12.87
CA ALA A 172 -7.11 19.14 13.22
C ALA A 172 -8.36 18.63 12.51
N GLU A 173 -8.27 18.34 11.22
CA GLU A 173 -9.36 17.78 10.40
C GLU A 173 -9.82 16.42 10.93
N ARG A 174 -8.88 15.56 11.30
CA ARG A 174 -9.16 14.24 11.90
C ARG A 174 -9.60 14.31 13.36
N ASN A 175 -9.55 15.48 13.99
CA ASN A 175 -9.79 15.67 15.42
C ASN A 175 -8.93 14.74 16.31
N VAL A 176 -7.65 14.59 15.96
CA VAL A 176 -6.68 13.78 16.71
C VAL A 176 -5.62 14.65 17.37
N LYS A 177 -4.85 14.04 18.27
CA LYS A 177 -3.73 14.74 18.91
C LYS A 177 -2.68 15.11 17.84
N LYS A 178 -2.13 16.31 17.98
CA LYS A 178 -1.03 16.79 17.14
C LYS A 178 0.13 15.77 17.11
N GLY A 179 0.60 15.45 15.91
CA GLY A 179 1.66 14.49 15.61
C GLY A 179 1.16 13.05 15.43
N THR A 180 -0.12 12.77 15.65
CA THR A 180 -0.66 11.41 15.53
C THR A 180 -0.64 10.93 14.07
N SER A 181 -1.12 11.74 13.11
CA SER A 181 -1.11 11.35 11.69
C SER A 181 0.30 11.15 11.16
N GLU A 182 1.22 12.03 11.58
CA GLU A 182 2.64 11.94 11.23
C GLU A 182 3.25 10.63 11.76
N THR A 183 2.97 10.27 13.01
CA THR A 183 3.46 9.04 13.63
C THR A 183 2.89 7.79 12.94
N GLN A 184 1.60 7.80 12.56
CA GLN A 184 0.96 6.69 11.85
C GLN A 184 1.58 6.45 10.47
N MET A 185 1.81 7.52 9.70
CA MET A 185 2.46 7.41 8.40
C MET A 185 3.94 7.03 8.50
N ASP A 186 4.65 7.52 9.52
CA ASP A 186 6.04 7.10 9.79
C ASP A 186 6.13 5.60 10.10
N ALA A 187 5.20 5.08 10.91
CA ALA A 187 5.12 3.65 11.20
C ALA A 187 4.88 2.83 9.92
N LEU A 188 3.96 3.25 9.04
CA LEU A 188 3.72 2.61 7.75
C LEU A 188 4.98 2.61 6.87
N ALA A 189 5.63 3.77 6.72
CA ALA A 189 6.83 3.92 5.89
C ALA A 189 7.98 3.04 6.41
N LYS A 190 8.21 3.03 7.73
CA LYS A 190 9.20 2.16 8.38
C LYS A 190 8.89 0.69 8.14
N ARG A 191 7.63 0.27 8.30
CA ARG A 191 7.21 -1.12 8.09
C ARG A 191 7.41 -1.57 6.64
N ARG A 192 7.03 -0.73 5.67
CA ARG A 192 7.29 -0.98 4.23
C ARG A 192 8.78 -1.13 3.94
N ASN A 193 9.63 -0.29 4.52
CA ASN A 193 11.09 -0.38 4.33
C ASN A 193 11.69 -1.64 4.98
N GLN A 194 11.20 -2.06 6.15
CA GLN A 194 11.60 -3.32 6.78
C GLN A 194 11.26 -4.53 5.90
N ILE A 195 10.07 -4.53 5.30
CA ILE A 195 9.64 -5.59 4.36
C ILE A 195 10.57 -5.62 3.13
N ALA A 196 10.87 -4.46 2.56
CA ALA A 196 11.68 -4.34 1.34
C ALA A 196 13.15 -4.73 1.54
N HIS A 197 13.79 -4.30 2.63
CA HIS A 197 15.24 -4.46 2.80
C HIS A 197 15.64 -5.69 3.60
N SER A 198 14.82 -6.09 4.57
CA SER A 198 15.21 -7.09 5.56
C SER A 198 14.44 -8.39 5.38
N ALA A 199 13.77 -8.63 4.23
CA ALA A 199 12.83 -9.74 4.04
C ALA A 199 11.88 -9.93 5.25
N ASP A 200 11.58 -8.83 5.95
CA ASP A 200 10.85 -8.77 7.21
C ASP A 200 11.43 -9.68 8.33
N TRP A 201 12.74 -9.65 8.61
CA TRP A 201 13.37 -10.37 9.73
C TRP A 201 13.41 -9.54 11.03
N VAL A 202 13.03 -10.15 12.16
CA VAL A 202 13.18 -9.64 13.54
C VAL A 202 13.88 -10.70 14.40
N GLY A 203 15.10 -10.42 14.86
CA GLY A 203 15.90 -11.38 15.63
C GLY A 203 16.31 -12.60 14.80
N ARG A 204 15.97 -13.82 15.28
CA ARG A 204 16.26 -15.09 14.58
C ARG A 204 15.12 -15.56 13.65
N GLY A 205 14.06 -14.78 13.47
CA GLY A 205 12.86 -15.17 12.71
C GLY A 205 12.30 -14.03 11.87
N ARG A 206 11.32 -14.31 11.01
CA ARG A 206 10.53 -13.26 10.35
C ARG A 206 9.66 -12.53 11.38
N ALA A 207 9.47 -11.22 11.21
CA ALA A 207 8.58 -10.43 12.04
C ALA A 207 7.18 -11.05 12.01
N GLN A 208 6.59 -11.18 13.20
CA GLN A 208 5.17 -11.52 13.29
C GLN A 208 4.38 -10.31 12.81
N LEU A 209 3.66 -10.47 11.71
CA LEU A 209 2.75 -9.48 11.18
C LEU A 209 1.33 -10.00 11.36
N GLY A 210 0.56 -9.31 12.19
CA GLY A 210 -0.83 -9.65 12.46
C GLY A 210 -1.77 -9.04 11.42
N LYS A 211 -2.90 -9.70 11.14
CA LYS A 211 -3.94 -9.15 10.26
C LYS A 211 -4.49 -7.82 10.79
N GLU A 212 -4.70 -7.72 12.10
CA GLU A 212 -5.22 -6.51 12.76
C GLU A 212 -4.29 -5.31 12.59
N GLU A 213 -2.98 -5.53 12.65
CA GLU A 213 -1.98 -4.49 12.42
C GLU A 213 -2.08 -3.92 10.99
N VAL A 214 -2.22 -4.78 9.98
CA VAL A 214 -2.35 -4.34 8.59
C VAL A 214 -3.69 -3.64 8.34
N ILE A 215 -4.77 -4.08 8.99
CA ILE A 215 -6.07 -3.39 8.95
C ILE A 215 -5.94 -1.99 9.55
N ALA A 216 -5.22 -1.84 10.66
CA ALA A 216 -4.97 -0.53 11.26
C ALA A 216 -4.18 0.38 10.29
N PHE A 217 -3.14 -0.13 9.63
CA PHE A 217 -2.41 0.63 8.61
C PHE A 217 -3.30 1.06 7.43
N GLU A 218 -4.17 0.18 6.93
CA GLU A 218 -5.08 0.52 5.82
C GLU A 218 -6.07 1.61 6.23
N ARG A 219 -6.69 1.47 7.40
CA ARG A 219 -7.63 2.44 7.94
C ARG A 219 -6.95 3.79 8.15
N ASP A 220 -5.83 3.80 8.87
CA ASP A 220 -5.13 5.03 9.25
C ASP A 220 -4.63 5.76 7.98
N ALA A 221 -4.06 5.04 7.00
CA ALA A 221 -3.62 5.64 5.75
C ALA A 221 -4.79 6.23 4.94
N ARG A 222 -5.94 5.55 4.91
CA ARG A 222 -7.13 6.05 4.23
C ARG A 222 -7.67 7.32 4.89
N GLU A 223 -7.85 7.32 6.22
CA GLU A 223 -8.33 8.50 6.95
C GLU A 223 -7.39 9.70 6.79
N ILE A 224 -6.08 9.45 6.75
CA ILE A 224 -5.07 10.50 6.53
C ILE A 224 -5.16 11.04 5.11
N VAL A 225 -5.31 10.17 4.09
CA VAL A 225 -5.47 10.61 2.70
C VAL A 225 -6.76 11.43 2.53
N GLU A 226 -7.88 10.99 3.10
CA GLU A 226 -9.16 11.73 3.10
C GLU A 226 -9.02 13.10 3.78
N ALA A 227 -8.32 13.18 4.91
CA ALA A 227 -8.06 14.44 5.59
C ALA A 227 -7.08 15.35 4.81
N ILE A 228 -6.07 14.79 4.14
CA ILE A 228 -5.22 15.56 3.23
C ILE A 228 -6.06 16.14 2.09
N ASP A 229 -6.95 15.34 1.49
CA ASP A 229 -7.83 15.77 0.39
C ASP A 229 -8.71 16.96 0.81
N SER A 230 -9.33 16.88 2.00
CA SER A 230 -10.12 17.97 2.60
C SER A 230 -9.31 19.26 2.83
N VAL A 231 -8.03 19.12 3.18
CA VAL A 231 -7.14 20.26 3.48
C VAL A 231 -6.61 20.95 2.23
N VAL A 232 -6.40 20.20 1.14
CA VAL A 232 -5.74 20.71 -0.07
C VAL A 232 -6.69 21.05 -1.22
N THR A 233 -7.97 20.68 -1.12
CA THR A 233 -9.05 21.03 -2.05
C THR A 233 -9.73 22.33 -1.65
#